data_AF-A0A938IV54-F1
#
_entry.id   AF-A0A938IV54-F1
#
_cell.length_a   1.000
_cell.length_b   1.000
_cell.length_c   1.000
_cell.angle_alpha   90.00
_cell.angle_beta   90.00
_cell.angle_gamma   90.00
#
_symmetry.space_group_name_H-M   'P 1'
#
loop_
_entity.id
_entity.type
_entity.pdbx_description
1 polymer ?
#
loop_
_entity_poly.entity_id
_entity_poly.type
_entity_poly.pdbx_seq_one_letter_code
_entity_poly.pdbx_strand_id
1 'polypeptide(L)'
;MCQACGFADIIHGSKMRRRTFVFGAAAGAMAVTSANAKGQIAQSKRTKQASTPPKPENVMTPDDALARLMEGNKRYQQGVAKRHDFAAEREALVGGQNPYAAILSCADSRIAPEYAFDSSRGDLFVVRVAGNIVNPDNIASLEYGA
;
A
#
# COMPACT_ATOMS: atom_id res chain seq x y z
N MET A 1 15.90 -19.25 -25.79
CA MET A 1 17.12 -18.89 -25.04
C MET A 1 17.24 -17.38 -25.09
N CYS A 2 16.97 -16.68 -23.98
CA CYS A 2 16.90 -15.22 -23.95
C CYS A 2 18.28 -14.64 -23.60
N GLN A 3 18.84 -13.88 -24.54
CA GLN A 3 20.19 -13.32 -24.51
C GLN A 3 20.18 -11.87 -24.00
N ALA A 4 19.38 -11.59 -22.96
CA ALA A 4 19.03 -10.21 -22.54
C ALA A 4 19.41 -9.86 -21.09
N CYS A 5 20.31 -10.62 -20.46
CA CYS A 5 20.88 -10.27 -19.15
C CYS A 5 22.37 -9.87 -19.26
N GLY A 6 22.73 -9.16 -20.33
CA GLY A 6 24.05 -8.58 -20.52
C GLY A 6 23.99 -7.06 -20.45
N PHE A 7 24.20 -6.49 -19.26
CA PHE A 7 24.62 -5.10 -19.10
C PHE A 7 25.63 -5.01 -17.95
N ALA A 8 26.90 -5.15 -18.31
CA ALA A 8 27.97 -4.48 -17.62
C ALA A 8 27.94 -2.99 -18.03
N ASP A 9 28.19 -2.10 -17.07
CA ASP A 9 28.49 -0.69 -17.26
C ASP A 9 27.35 0.26 -17.69
N ILE A 10 26.66 0.81 -16.68
CA ILE A 10 26.08 2.16 -16.77
C ILE A 10 26.68 3.01 -15.64
N ILE A 11 27.86 3.59 -15.89
CA ILE A 11 28.26 4.87 -15.32
C ILE A 11 27.76 5.93 -16.30
N HIS A 12 26.88 6.84 -15.85
CA HIS A 12 26.83 8.28 -16.15
C HIS A 12 25.44 8.84 -15.79
N GLY A 13 25.42 9.72 -14.79
CA GLY A 13 24.24 10.45 -14.38
C GLY A 13 24.51 11.18 -13.07
N SER A 14 25.24 12.29 -13.17
CA SER A 14 25.54 13.19 -12.05
C SER A 14 24.29 13.50 -11.24
N LYS A 15 24.27 13.06 -9.97
CA LYS A 15 23.23 13.37 -8.99
C LYS A 15 23.07 14.88 -8.82
N MET A 16 22.01 15.47 -9.35
CA MET A 16 21.54 16.77 -8.87
C MET A 16 21.12 16.62 -7.40
N ARG A 17 21.92 17.19 -6.48
CA ARG A 17 21.62 17.23 -5.04
C ARG A 17 20.48 18.22 -4.79
N ARG A 18 19.29 17.72 -4.46
CA ARG A 18 18.11 18.45 -3.91
C ARG A 18 18.39 19.25 -2.60
N ARG A 19 19.64 19.39 -2.17
CA ARG A 19 20.02 19.97 -0.86
C ARG A 19 20.57 21.40 -0.95
N THR A 20 20.72 21.96 -2.15
CA THR A 20 21.34 23.28 -2.35
C THR A 20 20.33 24.44 -2.45
N PHE A 21 19.03 24.18 -2.41
CA PHE A 21 18.00 25.23 -2.52
C PHE A 21 17.45 25.74 -1.18
N VAL A 22 17.91 25.21 -0.04
CA VAL A 22 17.35 25.55 1.30
C VAL A 22 18.27 26.46 2.14
N PHE A 23 19.43 26.87 1.63
CA PHE A 23 20.40 27.66 2.43
C PHE A 23 20.60 29.13 2.00
N GLY A 24 19.73 29.68 1.15
CA GLY A 24 19.96 30.98 0.51
C GLY A 24 19.06 32.16 0.89
N ALA A 25 18.23 32.08 1.95
CA ALA A 25 17.30 33.16 2.29
C ALA A 25 17.13 33.38 3.81
N ALA A 26 18.23 33.47 4.54
CA ALA A 26 18.23 33.93 5.94
C ALA A 26 19.30 35.01 6.14
N ALA A 27 19.14 36.13 5.43
CA ALA A 27 19.78 37.40 5.76
C ALA A 27 18.68 38.45 5.83
N GLY A 28 18.28 38.83 7.05
CA GLY A 28 17.27 39.87 7.23
C GLY A 28 16.78 40.04 8.66
N ALA A 29 17.35 41.04 9.33
CA ALA A 29 16.84 41.80 10.48
C ALA A 29 16.76 41.12 11.86
N MET A 30 17.78 41.42 12.67
CA MET A 30 17.65 41.59 14.11
C MET A 30 16.67 42.71 14.42
N ALA A 31 15.68 42.45 15.27
CA ALA A 31 15.00 43.48 16.07
C ALA A 31 14.72 42.90 17.45
N VAL A 32 15.58 43.27 18.41
CA VAL A 32 15.41 42.99 19.84
C VAL A 32 14.35 43.95 20.37
N THR A 33 13.21 43.44 20.82
CA THR A 33 12.39 44.12 21.82
C THR A 33 11.99 43.14 22.92
N SER A 34 12.35 43.56 24.13
CA SER A 34 12.24 42.88 25.40
C SER A 34 10.83 42.99 25.98
N ALA A 35 10.22 41.86 26.36
CA ALA A 35 9.18 41.80 27.37
C ALA A 35 9.20 40.44 28.09
N ASN A 36 9.28 40.52 29.41
CA ASN A 36 9.22 39.42 30.38
C ASN A 36 8.05 38.46 30.12
N ALA A 37 8.34 37.18 29.92
CA ALA A 37 7.43 36.09 30.27
C ALA A 37 8.26 34.94 30.82
N LYS A 38 8.14 34.73 32.13
CA LYS A 38 8.73 33.62 32.87
C LYS A 38 8.37 32.31 32.17
N GLY A 39 9.41 31.55 31.85
CA GLY A 39 9.29 30.29 31.15
C GLY A 39 8.46 29.27 31.91
N GLN A 40 7.62 28.56 31.16
CA GLN A 40 7.33 27.14 31.37
C GLN A 40 7.23 26.49 29.98
N ILE A 41 8.38 26.03 29.48
CA ILE A 41 8.43 25.00 28.44
C ILE A 41 8.21 23.68 29.18
N ALA A 42 6.94 23.30 29.35
CA ALA A 42 6.58 21.98 29.86
C ALA A 42 6.39 21.02 28.68
N GLN A 43 7.34 20.08 28.61
CA GLN A 43 7.53 19.00 27.64
C GLN A 43 6.24 18.41 27.04
N SER A 44 6.15 18.49 25.71
CA SER A 44 5.38 17.53 24.92
C SER A 44 6.01 16.14 25.07
N LYS A 45 5.57 15.36 26.06
CA LYS A 45 5.73 13.90 26.03
C LYS A 45 4.69 13.34 25.07
N ARG A 46 4.93 13.49 23.76
CA ARG A 46 4.31 12.61 22.77
C ARG A 46 5.15 11.35 22.77
N THR A 47 4.78 10.39 23.63
CA THR A 47 5.25 9.02 23.51
C THR A 47 4.88 8.59 22.08
N LYS A 48 5.82 8.61 21.14
CA LYS A 48 5.70 7.83 19.92
C LYS A 48 5.83 6.38 20.37
N GLN A 49 4.73 5.87 20.90
CA GLN A 49 4.51 4.44 20.86
C GLN A 49 4.51 4.13 19.38
N ALA A 50 5.58 3.48 18.93
CA ALA A 50 5.54 2.76 17.67
C ALA A 50 4.50 1.67 17.89
N SER A 51 3.23 2.03 17.72
CA SER A 51 2.17 1.07 17.55
C SER A 51 2.53 0.36 16.26
N THR A 52 2.99 -0.88 16.37
CA THR A 52 2.87 -1.83 15.26
C THR A 52 1.47 -1.62 14.68
N PRO A 53 1.32 -1.36 13.37
CA PRO A 53 0.00 -1.24 12.78
C PRO A 53 -0.81 -2.45 13.24
N PRO A 54 -1.99 -2.27 13.84
CA PRO A 54 -2.81 -3.42 14.19
C PRO A 54 -3.01 -4.20 12.90
N LYS A 55 -2.51 -5.44 12.81
CA LYS A 55 -3.09 -6.40 11.88
C LYS A 55 -4.53 -6.49 12.33
N PRO A 56 -5.51 -5.95 11.59
CA PRO A 56 -6.88 -6.11 12.00
C PRO A 56 -7.12 -7.61 11.87
N GLU A 57 -7.46 -8.28 12.97
CA GLU A 57 -8.01 -9.62 12.85
C GLU A 57 -9.13 -9.51 11.83
N ASN A 58 -9.05 -10.30 10.77
CA ASN A 58 -10.15 -10.36 9.82
C ASN A 58 -11.38 -10.79 10.60
N VAL A 59 -12.33 -9.87 10.77
CA VAL A 59 -13.56 -10.14 11.53
C VAL A 59 -14.45 -11.15 10.77
N MET A 60 -14.08 -11.50 9.54
CA MET A 60 -14.79 -12.42 8.67
C MET A 60 -14.27 -13.86 8.81
N THR A 61 -15.18 -14.82 8.96
CA THR A 61 -14.82 -16.24 8.97
C THR A 61 -14.39 -16.70 7.56
N PRO A 62 -13.61 -17.79 7.44
CA PRO A 62 -13.25 -18.33 6.13
C PRO A 62 -14.47 -18.67 5.25
N ASP A 63 -15.55 -19.18 5.84
CA ASP A 63 -16.78 -19.52 5.13
C ASP A 63 -17.50 -18.27 4.61
N ASP A 64 -17.55 -17.20 5.42
CA ASP A 64 -18.13 -15.91 5.02
C ASP A 64 -17.29 -15.25 3.91
N ALA A 65 -15.95 -15.35 3.99
CA ALA A 65 -15.04 -14.85 2.97
C ALA A 65 -15.25 -15.58 1.63
N LEU A 66 -15.37 -16.90 1.68
CA LEU A 66 -15.68 -17.72 0.50
C LEU A 66 -17.06 -17.37 -0.08
N ALA A 67 -18.09 -17.26 0.76
CA ALA A 67 -19.43 -16.87 0.34
C ALA A 67 -19.43 -15.49 -0.35
N ARG A 68 -18.68 -14.52 0.20
CA ARG A 68 -18.52 -13.19 -0.39
C ARG A 68 -17.84 -13.24 -1.76
N LEU A 69 -16.79 -14.05 -1.92
CA LEU A 69 -16.14 -14.26 -3.22
C LEU A 69 -17.12 -14.87 -4.24
N MET A 70 -17.85 -15.92 -3.85
CA MET A 70 -18.82 -16.58 -4.72
C MET A 70 -19.93 -15.64 -5.19
N GLU A 71 -20.48 -14.83 -4.28
CA GLU A 71 -21.51 -13.84 -4.59
C GLU A 71 -20.96 -12.72 -5.50
N GLY A 72 -19.71 -12.29 -5.30
CA GLY A 72 -19.02 -11.40 -6.23
C GLY A 72 -18.83 -11.99 -7.62
N ASN A 73 -18.40 -13.24 -7.71
CA ASN A 73 -18.26 -13.92 -8.98
C ASN A 73 -19.58 -14.10 -9.72
N LYS A 74 -20.67 -14.36 -8.99
CA LYS A 74 -22.01 -14.41 -9.57
C LYS A 74 -22.39 -13.10 -10.26
N ARG A 75 -22.10 -11.94 -9.65
CA ARG A 75 -22.32 -10.63 -10.28
C ARG A 75 -21.45 -10.42 -11.51
N TYR A 76 -20.18 -10.84 -11.46
CA TYR A 76 -19.28 -10.80 -12.61
C TYR A 76 -19.82 -11.63 -13.79
N GLN A 77 -20.27 -12.86 -13.54
CA GLN A 77 -20.86 -13.74 -14.58
C GLN A 77 -22.13 -13.14 -15.20
N GLN A 78 -22.92 -12.43 -14.40
CA GLN A 78 -24.15 -11.77 -14.84
C GLN A 78 -23.89 -10.41 -15.55
N GLY A 79 -22.65 -9.91 -15.54
CA GLY A 79 -22.30 -8.61 -16.12
C GLY A 79 -22.80 -7.40 -15.33
N VAL A 80 -23.12 -7.57 -14.04
CA VAL A 80 -23.71 -6.53 -13.17
C VAL A 80 -22.73 -6.09 -12.05
N ALA A 81 -21.52 -5.71 -12.44
CA ALA A 81 -20.47 -5.29 -11.51
C ALA A 81 -20.85 -4.03 -10.71
N LYS A 82 -20.34 -3.92 -9.48
CA LYS A 82 -20.51 -2.74 -8.65
C LYS A 82 -19.75 -1.56 -9.25
N ARG A 83 -20.31 -0.36 -9.07
CA ARG A 83 -19.59 0.88 -9.38
C ARG A 83 -18.62 1.19 -8.24
N HIS A 84 -17.34 1.32 -8.58
CA HIS A 84 -16.31 1.74 -7.64
C HIS A 84 -16.10 3.25 -7.67
N ASP A 85 -15.94 3.85 -6.49
CA ASP A 85 -15.45 5.23 -6.33
C ASP A 85 -13.99 5.19 -5.89
N PHE A 86 -13.10 5.18 -6.88
CA PHE A 86 -11.67 5.06 -6.61
C PHE A 86 -11.07 6.26 -5.86
N ALA A 87 -11.72 7.43 -5.89
CA ALA A 87 -11.23 8.58 -5.15
C ALA A 87 -11.49 8.39 -3.65
N ALA A 88 -12.73 8.02 -3.29
CA ALA A 88 -13.10 7.73 -1.92
C ALA A 88 -12.36 6.50 -1.37
N GLU A 89 -12.28 5.42 -2.15
CA GLU A 89 -11.57 4.19 -1.74
C GLU A 89 -10.08 4.43 -1.48
N ARG A 90 -9.42 5.26 -2.30
CA ARG A 90 -7.98 5.57 -2.11
C ARG A 90 -7.74 6.28 -0.80
N GLU A 91 -8.55 7.29 -0.48
CA GLU A 91 -8.40 8.07 0.75
C GLU A 91 -8.58 7.19 1.99
N ALA A 92 -9.56 6.28 1.95
CA ALA A 92 -9.82 5.34 3.04
C ALA A 92 -8.65 4.37 3.33
N LEU A 93 -7.81 4.08 2.32
CA LEU A 93 -6.72 3.10 2.42
C LEU A 93 -5.35 3.71 2.76
N VAL A 94 -5.24 5.03 2.90
CA VAL A 94 -3.96 5.70 3.23
C VAL A 94 -3.39 5.20 4.56
N GLY A 95 -4.26 4.89 5.53
CA GLY A 95 -3.87 4.43 6.86
C GLY A 95 -3.51 2.95 6.95
N GLY A 96 -3.81 2.14 5.94
CA GLY A 96 -3.58 0.70 5.94
C GLY A 96 -4.59 -0.08 5.10
N GLN A 97 -4.39 -1.39 5.01
CA GLN A 97 -5.27 -2.33 4.32
C GLN A 97 -5.70 -3.47 5.25
N ASN A 98 -6.88 -4.04 5.00
CA ASN A 98 -7.39 -5.21 5.72
C ASN A 98 -8.11 -6.19 4.77
N PRO A 99 -7.36 -6.88 3.89
CA PRO A 99 -7.96 -7.77 2.91
C PRO A 99 -8.57 -9.00 3.59
N TYR A 100 -9.81 -9.37 3.24
CA TYR A 100 -10.51 -10.51 3.83
C TYR A 100 -10.08 -11.87 3.24
N ALA A 101 -9.36 -11.86 2.12
CA ALA A 101 -8.83 -13.06 1.48
C ALA A 101 -7.51 -12.79 0.76
N ALA A 102 -6.62 -13.78 0.76
CA ALA A 102 -5.43 -13.81 -0.08
C ALA A 102 -5.64 -14.76 -1.27
N ILE A 103 -5.26 -14.33 -2.48
CA ILE A 103 -5.51 -15.08 -3.72
C ILE A 103 -4.20 -15.28 -4.50
N LEU A 104 -3.85 -16.53 -4.75
CA LEU A 104 -2.88 -16.91 -5.78
C LEU A 104 -3.59 -17.06 -7.13
N SER A 105 -3.20 -16.27 -8.12
CA SER A 105 -3.82 -16.32 -9.46
C SER A 105 -2.79 -16.29 -10.58
N CYS A 106 -3.26 -16.58 -11.80
CA CYS A 106 -2.39 -16.53 -12.97
C CYS A 106 -2.08 -15.06 -13.35
N ALA A 107 -0.87 -14.83 -13.86
CA ALA A 107 -0.50 -13.55 -14.49
C ALA A 107 -1.20 -13.31 -15.85
N ASP A 108 -2.08 -14.20 -16.30
CA ASP A 108 -2.87 -14.07 -17.52
C ASP A 108 -3.68 -12.76 -17.52
N SER A 109 -3.56 -11.98 -18.60
CA SER A 109 -4.18 -10.66 -18.73
C SER A 109 -5.70 -10.68 -18.79
N ARG A 110 -6.30 -11.84 -19.08
CA ARG A 110 -7.75 -12.01 -19.20
C ARG A 110 -8.44 -12.21 -17.84
N ILE A 111 -7.68 -12.46 -16.78
CA ILE A 111 -8.23 -12.70 -15.45
C ILE A 111 -7.58 -11.78 -14.42
N ALA A 112 -8.40 -10.92 -13.81
CA ALA A 112 -8.03 -10.14 -12.63
C ALA A 112 -8.95 -10.59 -11.50
N PRO A 113 -8.43 -11.13 -10.37
CA PRO A 113 -9.26 -11.59 -9.27
C PRO A 113 -10.23 -10.54 -8.73
N GLU A 114 -9.81 -9.28 -8.66
CA GLU A 114 -10.63 -8.17 -8.20
C GLU A 114 -11.87 -7.96 -9.08
N TYR A 115 -11.74 -8.15 -10.39
CA TYR A 115 -12.87 -8.11 -11.33
C TYR A 115 -13.69 -9.38 -11.27
N ALA A 116 -13.03 -10.55 -11.31
CA ALA A 116 -13.70 -11.85 -11.31
C ALA A 116 -14.53 -12.07 -10.04
N PHE A 117 -14.17 -11.45 -8.92
CA PHE A 117 -14.89 -11.50 -7.65
C PHE A 117 -15.58 -10.19 -7.28
N ASP A 118 -15.68 -9.22 -8.20
CA ASP A 118 -16.37 -7.93 -7.98
C ASP A 118 -16.05 -7.31 -6.60
N SER A 119 -14.76 -7.24 -6.30
CA SER A 119 -14.20 -6.85 -5.00
C SER A 119 -13.64 -5.43 -5.04
N SER A 120 -13.65 -4.73 -3.91
CA SER A 120 -13.17 -3.34 -3.81
C SER A 120 -11.68 -3.27 -3.51
N ARG A 121 -11.08 -2.07 -3.59
CA ARG A 121 -9.68 -1.90 -3.17
C ARG A 121 -9.53 -2.25 -1.69
N GLY A 122 -8.45 -2.97 -1.37
CA GLY A 122 -8.15 -3.39 -0.01
C GLY A 122 -8.95 -4.61 0.48
N ASP A 123 -9.87 -5.16 -0.32
CA ASP A 123 -10.61 -6.39 0.01
C ASP A 123 -9.77 -7.66 -0.19
N LEU A 124 -8.88 -7.68 -1.19
CA LEU A 124 -8.09 -8.86 -1.57
C LEU A 124 -6.59 -8.58 -1.50
N PHE A 125 -5.81 -9.54 -1.01
CA PHE A 125 -4.36 -9.57 -1.16
C PHE A 125 -4.01 -10.53 -2.29
N VAL A 126 -3.50 -10.02 -3.41
CA VAL A 126 -3.36 -10.82 -4.64
C VAL A 126 -1.90 -11.04 -5.00
N VAL A 127 -1.52 -12.31 -5.19
CA VAL A 127 -0.24 -12.72 -5.74
C VAL A 127 -0.47 -13.34 -7.13
N ARG A 128 0.26 -12.87 -8.14
CA ARG A 128 0.07 -13.30 -9.54
C ARG A 128 1.37 -13.83 -10.14
N VAL A 129 1.32 -15.06 -10.66
CA VAL A 129 2.46 -15.69 -11.36
C VAL A 129 1.94 -16.53 -12.53
N ALA A 130 2.71 -16.63 -13.61
CA ALA A 130 2.31 -17.44 -14.77
C ALA A 130 2.09 -18.91 -14.35
N GLY A 131 0.93 -19.45 -14.70
CA GLY A 131 0.53 -20.81 -14.32
C GLY A 131 0.17 -20.97 -12.84
N ASN A 132 0.03 -19.87 -12.08
CA ASN A 132 -0.37 -19.87 -10.66
C ASN A 132 0.39 -20.92 -9.83
N ILE A 133 1.67 -21.11 -10.16
CA ILE A 133 2.56 -22.05 -9.50
C ILE A 133 2.94 -21.52 -8.12
N VAL A 134 3.20 -22.43 -7.19
CA VAL A 134 3.65 -22.08 -5.84
C VAL A 134 5.18 -22.09 -5.80
N ASN A 135 5.79 -21.06 -5.21
CA ASN A 135 7.22 -20.95 -4.95
C ASN A 135 7.46 -20.27 -3.59
N PRO A 136 8.68 -20.35 -3.02
CA PRO A 136 8.94 -19.80 -1.69
C PRO A 136 8.59 -18.31 -1.55
N ASP A 137 8.84 -17.50 -2.58
CA ASP A 137 8.57 -16.06 -2.56
C ASP A 137 7.07 -15.75 -2.51
N ASN A 138 6.27 -16.50 -3.25
CA ASN A 138 4.82 -16.30 -3.27
C ASN A 138 4.12 -16.90 -2.05
N ILE A 139 4.65 -17.98 -1.46
CA ILE A 139 4.21 -18.47 -0.14
C ILE A 139 4.47 -17.38 0.90
N ALA A 140 5.68 -16.84 0.98
CA ALA A 140 6.01 -15.78 1.94
C ALA A 140 5.11 -14.55 1.78
N SER A 141 4.76 -14.20 0.53
CA SER A 141 3.80 -13.13 0.25
C SER A 141 2.40 -13.45 0.76
N LEU A 142 1.92 -14.68 0.58
CA LEU A 142 0.61 -15.12 1.07
C LEU A 142 0.58 -15.21 2.60
N GLU A 143 1.65 -15.68 3.25
CA GLU A 143 1.78 -15.69 4.71
C GLU A 143 1.82 -14.28 5.31
N TYR A 144 2.40 -13.32 4.59
CA TYR A 144 2.35 -11.91 5.00
C TYR A 144 0.93 -11.33 4.92
N GLY A 145 0.21 -11.65 3.83
CA GLY A 145 -1.15 -11.17 3.58
C GLY A 145 -2.24 -11.89 4.36
N ALA A 146 -1.92 -13.02 5.00
CA ALA A 146 -2.79 -13.78 5.90
C ALA A 146 -2.83 -13.23 7.34
#